data_AF-A0A497VFQ4-F1
#
_entry.id   AF-A0A497VFQ4-F1
#
_cell.length_a   1.000
_cell.length_b   1.000
_cell.length_c   1.000
_cell.angle_alpha   90.00
_cell.angle_beta   90.00
_cell.angle_gamma   90.00
#
_symmetry.space_group_name_H-M   'P 1'
#
loop_
_entity.id
_entity.type
_entity.pdbx_description
1 polymer ?
#
loop_
_entity_poly.entity_id
_entity_poly.type
_entity_poly.pdbx_seq_one_letter_code
_entity_poly.pdbx_strand_id
1 'polypeptide(L)'
;MPTHSVPRQEMQFMKIEFRVDSRVIALGELEDNATARDFATLLPVSLRLVDYDATEKIADLPRALTTAKEAQVWTPVAGDISFYAPWGNLAIFYRDGVASEGLVLLGRLVSGTQALQRPGPLNVRISLAQPPHA
;
A
#
# COMPACT_ATOMS: atom_id res chain seq x y z
N MET A 1 4.77 -32.14 32.20
CA MET A 1 4.89 -32.14 30.73
C MET A 1 4.75 -30.69 30.27
N PRO A 2 5.81 -29.99 29.83
CA PRO A 2 5.66 -28.62 29.38
C PRO A 2 4.98 -28.60 28.00
N THR A 3 3.81 -27.99 27.95
CA THR A 3 3.06 -27.69 26.74
C THR A 3 3.86 -26.70 25.91
N HIS A 4 4.39 -27.14 24.76
CA HIS A 4 4.92 -26.22 23.76
C HIS A 4 3.73 -25.43 23.22
N SER A 5 3.56 -24.20 23.72
CA SER A 5 2.73 -23.21 23.08
C SER A 5 3.43 -22.82 21.79
N VAL A 6 3.04 -23.45 20.68
CA VAL A 6 3.34 -22.92 19.35
C VAL A 6 2.87 -21.46 19.36
N PRO A 7 3.75 -20.47 19.11
CA PRO A 7 3.27 -19.11 18.92
C PRO A 7 2.31 -19.18 17.74
N ARG A 8 1.04 -18.85 18.00
CA ARG A 8 0.06 -18.51 16.98
C ARG A 8 0.80 -17.52 16.07
N GLN A 9 1.10 -17.91 14.84
CA GLN A 9 1.57 -16.96 13.84
C GLN A 9 0.55 -15.82 13.87
N GLU A 10 0.94 -14.70 14.48
CA GLU A 10 0.31 -13.43 14.21
C GLU A 10 0.31 -13.33 12.69
N MET A 11 -0.85 -13.12 12.07
CA MET A 11 -0.91 -12.77 10.66
C MET A 11 0.04 -11.58 10.49
N GLN A 12 1.24 -11.83 9.97
CA GLN A 12 2.29 -10.83 9.88
C GLN A 12 1.93 -9.93 8.72
N PHE A 13 1.01 -8.98 8.97
CA PHE A 13 0.82 -7.87 8.07
C PHE A 13 2.15 -7.15 7.93
N MET A 14 2.66 -7.03 6.70
CA MET A 14 3.90 -6.32 6.47
C MET A 14 3.62 -4.84 6.65
N LYS A 15 4.10 -4.30 7.77
CA LYS A 15 3.99 -2.87 8.07
C LYS A 15 4.88 -2.07 7.15
N ILE A 16 4.33 -1.01 6.60
CA ILE A 16 5.03 -0.07 5.74
C ILE A 16 4.87 1.35 6.27
N GLU A 17 5.85 2.18 5.99
CA GLU A 17 5.85 3.60 6.34
C GLU A 17 6.05 4.44 5.08
N PHE A 18 5.38 5.59 5.05
CA PHE A 18 5.48 6.57 3.99
C PHE A 18 6.22 7.78 4.55
N ARG A 19 7.37 8.11 3.97
CA ARG A 19 8.19 9.24 4.35
C ARG A 19 8.22 10.30 3.27
N VAL A 20 8.10 11.55 3.68
CA VAL A 20 8.42 12.72 2.85
C VAL A 20 9.64 13.36 3.50
N ASP A 21 10.72 13.48 2.75
CA ASP A 21 12.05 13.82 3.26
C ASP A 21 12.45 12.86 4.41
N SER A 22 12.56 13.37 5.65
CA SER A 22 12.89 12.60 6.85
C SER A 22 11.68 12.31 7.75
N ARG A 23 10.48 12.76 7.37
CA ARG A 23 9.28 12.69 8.21
C ARG A 23 8.35 11.57 7.76
N VAL A 24 7.99 10.67 8.69
CA VAL A 24 6.88 9.72 8.48
C VAL A 24 5.57 10.50 8.44
N ILE A 25 4.84 10.37 7.34
CA ILE A 25 3.56 11.05 7.11
C ILE A 25 2.36 10.10 7.20
N ALA A 26 2.58 8.81 6.96
CA ALA A 26 1.54 7.78 7.01
C ALA A 26 2.16 6.41 7.30
N LEU A 27 1.37 5.53 7.91
CA LEU A 27 1.71 4.13 8.15
C LEU A 27 0.65 3.26 7.49
N GLY A 28 1.06 2.12 6.95
CA GLY A 28 0.17 1.15 6.35
C GLY A 28 0.54 -0.27 6.70
N GLU A 29 -0.38 -1.17 6.37
CA GLU A 29 -0.26 -2.61 6.53
C GLU A 29 -0.60 -3.25 5.19
N LEU A 30 0.31 -4.09 4.68
CA LEU A 30 0.08 -4.86 3.47
C LEU A 30 -0.67 -6.15 3.79
N GLU A 31 -1.63 -6.48 2.94
CA GLU A 31 -2.37 -7.74 2.96
C GLU A 31 -1.46 -8.93 2.68
N ASP A 32 -1.85 -10.11 3.17
CA ASP A 32 -1.11 -11.33 2.89
C ASP A 32 -1.53 -11.97 1.55
N ASN A 33 -1.24 -11.30 0.44
CA ASN A 33 -1.52 -11.79 -0.90
C ASN A 33 -0.30 -11.69 -1.84
N ALA A 34 -0.35 -12.42 -2.96
CA ALA A 34 0.79 -12.53 -3.89
C ALA A 34 1.23 -11.17 -4.46
N THR A 35 0.27 -10.30 -4.80
CA THR A 35 0.54 -8.97 -5.38
C THR A 35 1.15 -8.04 -4.32
N ALA A 36 0.64 -8.06 -3.10
CA ALA A 36 1.16 -7.29 -1.96
C ALA A 36 2.57 -7.73 -1.56
N ARG A 37 2.84 -9.03 -1.54
CA ARG A 37 4.18 -9.58 -1.35
C ARG A 37 5.13 -9.17 -2.47
N ASP A 38 4.66 -9.15 -3.73
CA ASP A 38 5.46 -8.68 -4.87
C ASP A 38 5.78 -7.19 -4.75
N PHE A 39 4.80 -6.36 -4.35
CA PHE A 39 5.02 -4.95 -4.03
C PHE A 39 6.06 -4.77 -2.91
N ALA A 40 6.00 -5.59 -1.87
CA ALA A 40 6.97 -5.55 -0.77
C ALA A 40 8.42 -5.78 -1.25
N THR A 41 8.63 -6.55 -2.34
CA THR A 41 9.97 -6.74 -2.92
C THR A 41 10.55 -5.49 -3.57
N LEU A 42 9.73 -4.50 -3.89
CA LEU A 42 10.17 -3.21 -4.43
C LEU A 42 10.67 -2.26 -3.33
N LEU A 43 10.37 -2.56 -2.05
CA LEU A 43 10.69 -1.67 -0.95
C LEU A 43 12.18 -1.77 -0.55
N PRO A 44 12.84 -0.64 -0.23
CA PRO A 44 12.30 0.71 -0.24
C PRO A 44 12.21 1.32 -1.65
N VAL A 45 11.11 1.99 -1.96
CA VAL A 45 10.87 2.65 -3.26
C VAL A 45 10.54 4.12 -3.07
N SER A 46 11.02 4.97 -3.98
CA SER A 46 10.67 6.39 -4.03
C SER A 46 9.72 6.64 -5.18
N LEU A 47 8.54 7.17 -4.88
CA LEU A 47 7.45 7.39 -5.82
C LEU A 47 7.01 8.85 -5.80
N ARG A 48 6.63 9.37 -6.97
CA ARG A 48 5.99 10.68 -7.09
C ARG A 48 4.48 10.47 -7.20
N LEU A 49 3.80 10.64 -6.08
CA LEU A 49 2.34 10.58 -6.01
C LEU A 49 1.73 11.81 -6.66
N VAL A 50 0.79 11.62 -7.58
CA VAL A 50 0.02 12.70 -8.22
C VAL A 50 -1.47 12.52 -7.94
N ASP A 51 -2.19 13.64 -7.89
CA ASP A 51 -3.63 13.62 -7.68
C ASP A 51 -4.37 13.03 -8.88
N TYR A 52 -5.31 12.15 -8.60
CA TYR A 52 -6.21 11.60 -9.61
C TYR A 52 -7.65 11.66 -9.08
N ASP A 53 -8.49 12.32 -9.87
CA ASP A 53 -9.93 12.49 -9.65
C ASP A 53 -10.32 13.03 -8.25
N ALA A 54 -9.43 13.77 -7.59
CA ALA A 54 -9.62 14.26 -6.23
C ALA A 54 -10.02 13.19 -5.20
N THR A 55 -9.73 11.92 -5.48
CA THR A 55 -10.15 10.74 -4.70
C THR A 55 -8.95 9.90 -4.27
N GLU A 56 -7.95 9.81 -5.15
CA GLU A 56 -6.77 8.98 -4.95
C GLU A 56 -5.48 9.68 -5.38
N LYS A 57 -4.36 9.16 -4.86
CA LYS A 57 -3.03 9.49 -5.33
C LYS A 57 -2.48 8.31 -6.12
N ILE A 58 -2.04 8.55 -7.35
CA ILE A 58 -1.44 7.52 -8.20
C ILE A 58 0.07 7.72 -8.37
N ALA A 59 0.80 6.64 -8.60
CA ALA A 59 2.21 6.71 -9.01
C ALA A 59 2.64 5.50 -9.84
N ASP A 60 3.50 5.75 -10.83
CA ASP A 60 4.13 4.69 -11.61
C ASP A 60 5.08 3.86 -10.75
N LEU A 61 5.02 2.54 -10.91
CA LEU A 61 5.95 1.62 -10.28
C LEU A 61 7.15 1.37 -11.20
N PRO A 62 8.33 1.04 -10.64
CA PRO A 62 9.53 0.72 -11.43
C PRO A 62 9.34 -0.50 -12.35
N ARG A 63 8.38 -1.35 -12.01
CA ARG A 63 7.87 -2.44 -12.86
C ARG A 63 6.42 -2.75 -12.46
N ALA A 64 5.69 -3.38 -13.37
CA ALA A 64 4.40 -3.96 -13.04
C ALA A 64 4.53 -5.07 -11.98
N LEU A 65 3.51 -5.20 -11.14
CA LEU A 65 3.40 -6.26 -10.16
C LEU A 65 2.77 -7.50 -10.77
N THR A 66 3.11 -8.65 -10.21
CA THR A 66 2.50 -9.93 -10.53
C THR A 66 1.10 -9.97 -9.95
N THR A 67 0.08 -10.12 -10.79
CA THR A 67 -1.31 -10.30 -10.38
C THR A 67 -1.81 -11.70 -10.73
N ALA A 68 -2.92 -12.11 -10.11
CA ALA A 68 -3.65 -13.28 -10.57
C ALA A 68 -4.11 -13.09 -12.03
N LYS A 69 -4.29 -14.19 -12.76
CA LYS A 69 -4.83 -14.17 -14.13
C LYS A 69 -6.32 -13.82 -14.18
N GLU A 70 -7.01 -13.96 -13.06
CA GLU A 70 -8.44 -13.66 -12.93
C GLU A 70 -8.66 -12.15 -12.84
N ALA A 71 -9.76 -11.67 -13.43
CA ALA A 71 -10.16 -10.28 -13.33
C ALA A 71 -10.49 -9.97 -11.86
N GLN A 72 -9.66 -9.15 -11.22
CA GLN A 72 -9.94 -8.64 -9.89
C GLN A 72 -10.82 -7.41 -9.99
N VAL A 73 -11.82 -7.32 -9.13
CA VAL A 73 -12.66 -6.12 -8.99
C VAL A 73 -12.61 -5.71 -7.52
N TRP A 74 -12.28 -4.45 -7.28
CA TRP A 74 -12.25 -3.90 -5.93
C TRP A 74 -12.98 -2.56 -5.89
N THR A 75 -13.77 -2.35 -4.83
CA THR A 75 -14.39 -1.06 -4.50
C THR A 75 -13.54 -0.43 -3.39
N PRO A 76 -12.67 0.53 -3.72
CA PRO A 76 -11.74 1.09 -2.76
C PRO A 76 -12.44 2.04 -1.79
N VAL A 77 -12.03 2.00 -0.53
CA VAL A 77 -12.45 2.97 0.50
C VAL A 77 -11.28 3.83 0.94
N ALA A 78 -11.56 4.94 1.62
CA ALA A 78 -10.53 5.81 2.14
C ALA A 78 -9.50 5.04 3.00
N GLY A 79 -8.23 5.15 2.62
CA GLY A 79 -7.10 4.46 3.22
C GLY A 79 -6.58 3.28 2.41
N ASP A 80 -7.32 2.77 1.43
CA ASP A 80 -6.87 1.61 0.64
C ASP A 80 -5.62 1.93 -0.19
N ILE A 81 -4.70 0.97 -0.22
CA ILE A 81 -3.51 0.94 -1.06
C ILE A 81 -3.74 -0.17 -2.06
N SER A 82 -3.80 0.18 -3.33
CA SER A 82 -4.18 -0.73 -4.41
C SER A 82 -3.20 -0.67 -5.57
N PHE A 83 -3.12 -1.76 -6.32
CA PHE A 83 -2.44 -1.81 -7.61
C PHE A 83 -3.49 -1.83 -8.71
N TYR A 84 -3.38 -0.94 -9.69
CA TYR A 84 -4.27 -0.93 -10.84
C TYR A 84 -3.58 -1.62 -12.02
N ALA A 85 -3.93 -2.88 -12.24
CA ALA A 85 -3.29 -3.76 -13.22
C ALA A 85 -3.32 -3.26 -14.67
N PRO A 86 -4.39 -2.59 -15.16
CA PRO A 86 -4.45 -2.10 -16.54
C PRO A 86 -3.37 -1.08 -16.89
N TRP A 87 -2.90 -0.28 -15.92
CA TRP A 87 -1.84 0.72 -16.13
C TRP A 87 -0.52 0.33 -15.46
N GLY A 88 -0.55 -0.59 -14.50
CA GLY A 88 0.65 -1.01 -13.77
C GLY A 88 1.11 0.00 -12.72
N ASN A 89 0.20 0.84 -12.21
CA ASN A 89 0.51 1.89 -11.24
C ASN A 89 -0.05 1.58 -9.84
N LEU A 90 0.53 2.25 -8.85
CA LEU A 90 0.03 2.29 -7.49
C LEU A 90 -1.10 3.32 -7.40
N ALA A 91 -2.15 3.00 -6.64
CA ALA A 91 -3.28 3.84 -6.33
C ALA A 91 -3.50 3.86 -4.80
N ILE A 92 -3.50 5.05 -4.19
CA ILE A 92 -3.72 5.22 -2.75
C ILE A 92 -4.93 6.13 -2.53
N PHE A 93 -6.00 5.54 -2.02
CA PHE A 93 -7.28 6.19 -1.85
C PHE A 93 -7.29 6.99 -0.56
N TYR A 94 -7.62 8.28 -0.63
CA TYR A 94 -7.84 9.11 0.56
C TYR A 94 -9.31 9.51 0.74
N ARG A 95 -10.17 9.03 -0.17
CA ARG A 95 -11.64 9.05 -0.16
C ARG A 95 -12.15 7.72 -0.73
N ASP A 96 -13.43 7.46 -0.55
CA ASP A 96 -14.08 6.30 -1.16
C ASP A 96 -14.14 6.47 -2.68
N GLY A 97 -13.85 5.39 -3.40
CA GLY A 97 -13.89 5.35 -4.85
C GLY A 97 -14.96 4.40 -5.39
N VAL A 98 -14.91 4.16 -6.70
CA VAL A 98 -15.84 3.29 -7.40
C VAL A 98 -15.22 1.94 -7.71
N ALA A 99 -16.06 0.89 -7.75
CA ALA A 99 -15.65 -0.45 -8.16
C ALA A 99 -14.94 -0.40 -9.52
N SER A 100 -13.72 -0.95 -9.58
CA SER A 100 -12.91 -0.92 -10.80
C SER A 100 -12.32 -2.29 -11.11
N GLU A 101 -12.43 -2.71 -12.37
CA GLU A 101 -11.79 -3.94 -12.86
C GLU A 101 -10.26 -3.76 -12.95
N GLY A 102 -9.52 -4.79 -12.56
CA GLY A 102 -8.07 -4.79 -12.46
C GLY A 102 -7.51 -4.09 -11.22
N LEU A 103 -8.35 -3.61 -10.30
CA LEU A 103 -7.91 -3.04 -9.04
C LEU A 103 -7.67 -4.13 -7.99
N VAL A 104 -6.45 -4.22 -7.50
CA VAL A 104 -5.98 -5.24 -6.55
C VAL A 104 -5.64 -4.59 -5.22
N LEU A 105 -6.28 -4.99 -4.13
CA LEU A 105 -5.93 -4.50 -2.80
C LEU A 105 -4.53 -5.02 -2.40
N LEU A 106 -3.60 -4.10 -2.16
CA LEU A 106 -2.27 -4.40 -1.62
C LEU A 106 -2.25 -4.29 -0.10
N GLY A 107 -3.05 -3.40 0.47
CA GLY A 107 -2.99 -3.06 1.87
C GLY A 107 -3.86 -1.85 2.21
N ARG A 108 -3.70 -1.35 3.43
CA ARG A 108 -4.42 -0.18 3.90
C ARG A 108 -3.54 0.70 4.78
N LEU A 109 -3.72 2.00 4.66
CA LEU A 109 -3.19 2.98 5.61
C LEU A 109 -3.90 2.84 6.96
N VAL A 110 -3.11 2.59 7.99
CA VAL A 110 -3.57 2.56 9.39
C VAL A 110 -3.51 3.94 10.05
N SER A 111 -2.71 4.87 9.49
CA SER A 111 -2.70 6.27 9.91
C SER A 111 -2.18 7.18 8.80
N GLY A 112 -2.48 8.48 8.90
CA GLY A 112 -1.89 9.51 8.03
C GLY A 112 -2.56 9.69 6.66
N THR A 113 -3.74 9.13 6.43
CA THR A 113 -4.51 9.32 5.17
C THR A 113 -4.74 10.79 4.82
N GLN A 114 -4.90 11.66 5.82
CA GLN A 114 -5.03 13.11 5.62
C GLN A 114 -3.78 13.75 4.97
N ALA A 115 -2.59 13.18 5.15
CA ALA A 115 -1.37 13.68 4.52
C ALA A 115 -1.42 13.56 2.99
N LEU A 116 -2.23 12.65 2.46
CA LEU A 116 -2.44 12.46 1.03
C LEU A 116 -3.43 13.48 0.44
N GLN A 117 -4.26 14.14 1.24
CA GLN A 117 -5.19 15.17 0.75
C GLN A 117 -4.50 16.48 0.36
N ARG A 118 -3.17 16.55 0.51
CA ARG A 118 -2.40 17.76 0.18
C ARG A 118 -2.44 18.02 -1.34
N PRO A 119 -2.62 19.29 -1.75
CA PRO A 119 -2.60 19.65 -3.16
C PRO A 119 -1.20 19.47 -3.75
N GLY A 120 -1.17 19.11 -5.04
CA GLY A 120 0.08 18.93 -5.78
C GLY A 120 0.73 17.55 -5.65
N PRO A 121 1.88 17.35 -6.30
CA PRO A 121 2.61 16.10 -6.26
C PRO A 121 3.31 15.90 -4.91
N LEU A 122 3.37 14.66 -4.44
CA LEU A 122 4.02 14.27 -3.19
C LEU A 122 5.09 13.23 -3.47
N ASN A 123 6.36 13.59 -3.25
CA ASN A 123 7.46 12.63 -3.35
C ASN A 123 7.53 11.85 -2.04
N VAL A 124 7.19 10.56 -2.11
CA VAL A 124 7.18 9.67 -0.95
C VAL A 124 8.24 8.60 -1.12
N ARG A 125 8.92 8.26 -0.03
CA ARG A 125 9.69 7.02 0.10
C ARG A 125 8.87 6.05 0.92
N ILE A 126 8.56 4.89 0.35
CA ILE A 126 7.85 3.80 1.02
C ILE A 126 8.90 2.77 1.43
N SER A 127 8.88 2.37 2.70
CA SER A 127 9.78 1.33 3.24
C SER A 127 9.02 0.38 4.16
N LEU A 128 9.55 -0.83 4.35
CA LEU A 128 9.10 -1.68 5.45
C LEU A 128 9.35 -0.95 6.77
N ALA A 129 8.35 -0.93 7.64
CA ALA A 129 8.51 -0.38 8.97
C ALA A 129 9.50 -1.26 9.73
N GLN A 130 10.59 -0.66 10.21
CA GLN A 130 11.53 -1.39 11.05
C GLN A 130 10.83 -1.76 12.37
N PRO A 131 10.99 -2.98 12.89
CA PRO A 131 10.61 -3.25 14.27
C PRO A 131 11.39 -2.27 15.16
N PRO A 132 10.77 -1.74 16.24
CA PRO A 132 11.53 -0.95 17.20
C PRO A 132 12.71 -1.80 17.66
N HIS A 133 13.93 -1.29 17.46
CA HIS A 133 15.13 -1.91 18.03
C HIS A 133 14.92 -1.98 19.54
N ALA A 134 14.90 -3.20 20.07
CA ALA A 134 14.88 -3.48 21.50
C ALA A 134 16.20 -3.04 22.16
#